data_AF-A0A2V5JFG5-F1
#
_entry.id   AF-A0A2V5JFG5-F1
#
_cell.length_a   1.000
_cell.length_b   1.000
_cell.length_c   1.000
_cell.angle_alpha   90.00
_cell.angle_beta   90.00
_cell.angle_gamma   90.00
#
_symmetry.space_group_name_H-M   'P 1'
#
loop_
_entity.id
_entity.type
_entity.pdbx_description
1 polymer ?
#
loop_
_entity_poly.entity_id
_entity_poly.type
_entity_poly.pdbx_seq_one_letter_code
_entity_poly.pdbx_strand_id
1 'polypeptide(L)'
;MKSPLEAPEKQIAEETSVKPEKPAASVIDTSRMSKGQREALDLAEASRDPLDDRGSFASNLFIGRYDFGRIYPFPEQSAEERAAGDPFLQKLETYLREHVDPDEIDRTGEIPPENFAGLAEIGAFGIKVPQQYGGLGLSQFNYGRAAVLLGSWDGNVAALVSAHQSIGVAQPLLLFGTEEQKRKYLPRVAGGEISAFALTETHAGSDPATMSLRAEPIPDGSEFILNGEKLWCTNGVKAGVLVVMARTP
;
A
#
# COMPACT_ATOMS: atom_id res chain seq x y z
N MET A 1 14.04 -1.44 22.47
CA MET A 1 13.59 -2.50 21.54
C MET A 1 13.23 -1.83 20.23
N LYS A 2 13.85 -2.24 19.11
CA LYS A 2 13.62 -1.62 17.79
C LYS A 2 12.28 -2.07 17.23
N SER A 3 11.54 -1.14 16.64
CA SER A 3 10.19 -1.32 16.10
C SER A 3 10.23 -2.19 14.82
N PRO A 4 9.27 -3.11 14.58
CA PRO A 4 9.20 -3.95 13.38
C PRO A 4 9.01 -3.20 12.04
N LEU A 5 8.97 -1.87 12.05
CA LEU A 5 8.74 -1.01 10.88
C LEU A 5 9.93 -0.12 10.52
N GLU A 6 11.06 -0.24 11.23
CA GLU A 6 12.34 0.27 10.75
C GLU A 6 13.05 -0.87 10.04
N ALA A 7 13.11 -0.83 8.70
CA ALA A 7 14.09 -1.63 7.99
C ALA A 7 15.48 -1.20 8.54
N PRO A 8 16.30 -2.10 9.10
CA PRO A 8 17.61 -1.73 9.57
C PRO A 8 18.40 -1.09 8.43
N GLU A 9 19.02 0.07 8.65
CA GLU A 9 19.86 0.76 7.64
C GLU A 9 20.94 -0.15 7.03
N LYS A 10 21.32 -1.23 7.74
CA LYS A 10 22.20 -2.28 7.22
C LYS A 10 21.57 -3.13 6.10
N GLN A 11 20.26 -3.38 6.11
CA GLN A 11 19.58 -4.15 5.07
C GLN A 11 19.59 -3.42 3.72
N ILE A 12 19.43 -2.10 3.71
CA ILE A 12 19.44 -1.30 2.48
C ILE A 12 20.84 -1.27 1.85
N ALA A 13 21.90 -1.24 2.67
CA ALA A 13 23.28 -1.30 2.18
C ALA A 13 23.69 -2.70 1.70
N GLU A 14 23.21 -3.78 2.33
CA GLU A 14 23.51 -5.15 1.89
C GLU A 14 22.72 -5.56 0.63
N GLU A 15 21.46 -5.10 0.48
CA GLU A 15 20.65 -5.31 -0.74
C GLU A 15 21.16 -4.58 -1.99
N THR A 16 22.10 -3.64 -1.83
CA THR A 16 22.64 -2.81 -2.92
C THR A 16 24.15 -2.99 -3.16
N SER A 17 24.83 -3.80 -2.33
CA SER A 17 26.27 -4.05 -2.46
C SER A 17 26.54 -5.38 -3.16
N VAL A 18 26.50 -5.38 -4.49
CA VAL A 18 26.97 -6.51 -5.29
C VAL A 18 28.47 -6.70 -5.03
N LYS A 19 28.87 -7.82 -4.41
CA LYS A 19 30.26 -8.28 -4.49
C LYS A 19 30.53 -8.68 -5.94
N PRO A 20 31.63 -8.23 -6.56
CA PRO A 20 31.92 -8.55 -7.95
C PRO A 20 32.25 -10.04 -8.08
N GLU A 21 31.28 -10.85 -8.52
CA GLU A 21 31.54 -12.19 -9.03
C GLU A 21 31.91 -12.14 -10.52
N LYS A 22 32.77 -13.07 -10.93
CA LYS A 22 33.29 -13.14 -12.30
C LYS A 22 32.13 -13.27 -13.30
N PRO A 23 32.17 -12.55 -14.44
CA PRO A 23 31.16 -12.71 -15.48
C PRO A 23 31.10 -14.16 -15.94
N ALA A 24 29.90 -14.74 -15.95
CA ALA A 24 29.65 -16.02 -16.59
C ALA A 24 30.03 -15.93 -18.08
N ALA A 25 30.64 -16.97 -18.62
CA ALA A 25 31.06 -16.99 -20.01
C ALA A 25 29.85 -16.83 -20.95
N SER A 26 29.92 -15.85 -21.85
CA SER A 26 28.88 -15.59 -22.85
C SER A 26 28.55 -16.85 -23.66
N VAL A 27 27.26 -17.17 -23.75
CA VAL A 27 26.73 -18.32 -24.50
C VAL A 27 26.67 -18.03 -26.02
N ILE A 28 26.99 -16.79 -26.43
CA ILE A 28 26.94 -16.34 -27.82
C ILE A 28 28.29 -16.59 -28.49
N ASP A 29 28.30 -17.31 -29.63
CA ASP A 29 29.51 -17.48 -30.44
C ASP A 29 29.93 -16.14 -31.06
N THR A 30 30.91 -15.49 -30.44
CA THR A 30 31.44 -14.20 -30.89
C THR A 30 32.59 -14.32 -31.91
N SER A 31 32.94 -15.54 -32.37
CA SER A 31 34.13 -15.80 -33.19
C SER A 31 34.15 -15.03 -34.53
N ARG A 32 32.98 -14.65 -35.04
CA ARG A 32 32.81 -13.90 -36.30
C ARG A 32 32.55 -12.40 -36.10
N MET A 33 32.53 -11.92 -34.85
CA MET A 33 32.21 -10.52 -34.57
C MET A 33 33.45 -9.62 -34.63
N SER A 34 33.29 -8.41 -35.18
CA SER A 34 34.33 -7.38 -35.12
C SER A 34 34.55 -6.93 -33.67
N LYS A 35 35.67 -6.24 -33.41
CA LYS A 35 35.99 -5.74 -32.06
C LYS A 35 34.90 -4.81 -31.53
N GLY A 36 34.44 -3.85 -32.35
CA GLY A 36 33.37 -2.93 -31.96
C GLY A 36 32.00 -3.61 -31.77
N GLN A 37 31.72 -4.69 -32.49
CA GLN A 37 30.49 -5.47 -32.28
C GLN A 37 30.51 -6.23 -30.95
N ARG A 38 31.67 -6.76 -30.54
CA ARG A 38 31.84 -7.40 -29.23
C ARG A 38 31.70 -6.38 -28.10
N GLU A 39 32.34 -5.23 -28.22
CA GLU A 39 32.25 -4.15 -27.22
C GLU A 39 30.82 -3.62 -27.06
N ALA A 40 30.05 -3.51 -28.15
CA ALA A 40 28.64 -3.11 -28.11
C ALA A 40 27.74 -4.19 -27.48
N LEU A 41 28.01 -5.48 -27.75
CA LEU A 41 27.29 -6.59 -27.13
C LEU A 41 27.59 -6.66 -25.62
N ASP A 42 28.86 -6.55 -25.23
CA ASP A 42 29.27 -6.55 -23.83
C ASP A 42 28.65 -5.39 -23.06
N LEU A 43 28.54 -4.19 -23.67
CA LEU A 43 27.85 -3.05 -23.09
C LEU A 43 26.33 -3.29 -22.93
N ALA A 44 25.70 -3.90 -23.93
CA ALA A 44 24.27 -4.23 -23.89
C ALA A 44 23.96 -5.33 -22.86
N GLU A 45 24.82 -6.34 -22.74
CA GLU A 45 24.70 -7.39 -21.71
C GLU A 45 25.05 -6.86 -20.32
N ALA A 46 26.02 -5.95 -20.17
CA ALA A 46 26.31 -5.29 -18.89
C ALA A 46 25.23 -4.29 -18.46
N SER A 47 24.44 -3.78 -19.42
CA SER A 47 23.28 -2.91 -19.16
C SER A 47 21.98 -3.70 -18.94
N ARG A 48 21.99 -5.02 -19.21
CA ARG A 48 20.90 -5.89 -18.79
C ARG A 48 21.02 -6.08 -17.28
N ASP A 49 20.01 -5.60 -16.56
CA ASP A 49 19.82 -5.95 -15.16
C ASP A 49 19.89 -7.48 -15.02
N PRO A 50 20.68 -8.05 -14.10
CA PRO A 50 20.75 -9.49 -13.92
C PRO A 50 19.36 -10.01 -13.50
N LEU A 51 18.65 -10.59 -14.46
CA LEU A 51 17.34 -11.23 -14.29
C LEU A 51 17.38 -12.41 -13.30
N ASP A 52 18.57 -12.84 -12.89
CA ASP A 52 18.79 -13.98 -12.00
C ASP A 52 18.43 -13.62 -10.55
N ASP A 53 18.69 -12.38 -10.11
CA ASP A 53 18.41 -11.93 -8.73
C ASP A 53 17.13 -11.09 -8.60
N ARG A 54 16.68 -10.44 -9.68
CA ARG A 54 15.53 -9.53 -9.66
C ARG A 54 14.39 -10.03 -10.55
N GLY A 55 13.30 -10.45 -9.91
CA GLY A 55 12.05 -10.79 -10.58
C GLY A 55 11.03 -11.42 -9.63
N SER A 56 9.76 -11.05 -9.75
CA SER A 56 8.67 -11.83 -9.16
C SER A 56 8.51 -13.16 -9.91
N PHE A 57 7.83 -14.14 -9.33
CA PHE A 57 7.43 -15.34 -10.06
C PHE A 57 6.73 -14.98 -11.39
N ALA A 58 5.82 -13.99 -11.35
CA ALA A 58 5.08 -13.53 -12.52
C ALA A 58 5.97 -12.93 -13.62
N SER A 59 6.97 -12.10 -13.26
CA SER A 59 7.89 -11.54 -14.27
C SER A 59 8.77 -12.62 -14.89
N ASN A 60 9.17 -13.63 -14.12
CA ASN A 60 10.01 -14.72 -14.59
C ASN A 60 9.30 -15.60 -15.64
N LEU A 61 7.97 -15.71 -15.59
CA LEU A 61 7.20 -16.43 -16.62
C LEU A 61 7.40 -15.86 -18.03
N PHE A 62 7.51 -14.52 -18.17
CA PHE A 62 7.68 -13.87 -19.47
C PHE A 62 9.01 -14.19 -20.16
N ILE A 63 10.00 -14.63 -19.39
CA ILE A 63 11.34 -15.00 -19.88
C ILE A 63 11.57 -16.52 -19.82
N GLY A 64 10.51 -17.31 -19.64
CA GLY A 64 10.58 -18.77 -19.60
C GLY A 64 11.26 -19.33 -18.35
N ARG A 65 11.30 -18.56 -17.25
CA ARG A 65 11.85 -18.98 -15.97
C ARG A 65 10.73 -19.31 -14.98
N TYR A 66 10.76 -20.52 -14.44
CA TYR A 66 9.74 -21.05 -13.54
C TYR A 66 10.28 -21.20 -12.12
N ASP A 67 10.63 -20.06 -11.49
CA ASP A 67 11.21 -20.03 -10.15
C ASP A 67 10.16 -20.26 -9.05
N PHE A 68 9.73 -21.52 -8.91
CA PHE A 68 8.71 -21.90 -7.93
C PHE A 68 9.11 -21.60 -6.48
N GLY A 69 10.41 -21.43 -6.18
CA GLY A 69 10.87 -21.07 -4.83
C GLY A 69 10.31 -19.74 -4.33
N ARG A 70 9.82 -18.88 -5.23
CA ARG A 70 9.19 -17.59 -4.88
C ARG A 70 7.72 -17.69 -4.46
N ILE A 71 7.07 -18.82 -4.69
CA ILE A 71 5.65 -19.05 -4.38
C ILE A 71 5.39 -20.37 -3.62
N TYR A 72 6.41 -21.23 -3.52
CA TYR A 72 6.33 -22.54 -2.87
C TYR A 72 7.58 -22.82 -2.00
N PRO A 73 7.43 -23.32 -0.77
CA PRO A 73 6.15 -23.57 -0.08
C PRO A 73 5.38 -22.27 0.15
N PHE A 74 4.06 -22.37 0.32
CA PHE A 74 3.23 -21.19 0.56
C PHE A 74 3.73 -20.47 1.82
N PRO A 75 3.92 -19.15 1.79
CA PRO A 75 4.39 -18.42 2.96
C PRO A 75 3.36 -18.51 4.09
N GLU A 76 3.77 -19.06 5.23
CA GLU A 76 2.92 -19.19 6.41
C GLU A 76 3.11 -18.01 7.36
N GLN A 77 2.00 -17.55 7.95
CA GLN A 77 2.05 -16.57 9.03
C GLN A 77 2.72 -17.18 10.26
N SER A 78 3.68 -16.46 10.86
CA SER A 78 4.34 -16.96 12.07
C SER A 78 3.37 -17.00 13.26
N ALA A 79 3.61 -17.90 14.22
CA ALA A 79 2.77 -18.00 15.42
C ALA A 79 2.77 -16.71 16.25
N GLU A 80 3.91 -16.01 16.31
CA GLU A 80 4.04 -14.73 17.01
C GLU A 80 3.24 -13.63 16.32
N GLU A 81 3.35 -13.52 15.00
CA GLU A 81 2.61 -12.54 14.21
C GLU A 81 1.10 -12.81 14.30
N ARG A 82 0.69 -14.07 14.25
CA ARG A 82 -0.71 -14.47 14.44
C ARG A 82 -1.22 -14.09 15.82
N ALA A 83 -0.48 -14.43 16.87
CA ALA A 83 -0.84 -14.12 18.25
C ALA A 83 -0.96 -12.61 18.51
N ALA A 84 -0.16 -11.77 17.82
CA ALA A 84 -0.28 -10.31 17.92
C ALA A 84 -1.62 -9.78 17.36
N GLY A 85 -2.18 -10.41 16.32
CA GLY A 85 -3.44 -9.99 15.69
C GLY A 85 -4.70 -10.61 16.30
N ASP A 86 -4.59 -11.78 16.95
CA ASP A 86 -5.74 -12.53 17.48
C ASP A 86 -6.63 -11.71 18.44
N PRO A 87 -6.09 -10.93 19.40
CA PRO A 87 -6.93 -10.12 20.29
C PRO A 87 -7.75 -9.05 19.56
N PHE A 88 -7.20 -8.43 18.52
CA PHE A 88 -7.92 -7.44 17.72
C PHE A 88 -9.02 -8.11 16.89
N LEU A 89 -8.72 -9.24 16.24
CA LEU A 89 -9.70 -9.96 15.44
C LEU A 89 -10.87 -10.47 16.27
N GLN A 90 -10.62 -10.91 17.51
CA GLN A 90 -11.71 -11.30 18.42
C GLN A 90 -12.61 -10.12 18.79
N LYS A 91 -12.03 -8.94 19.06
CA LYS A 91 -12.80 -7.71 19.31
C LYS A 91 -13.61 -7.31 18.08
N LEU A 92 -13.00 -7.36 16.90
CA LEU A 92 -13.65 -7.03 15.64
C LEU A 92 -14.82 -7.98 15.35
N GLU A 93 -14.63 -9.30 15.51
CA GLU A 93 -15.71 -10.28 15.33
C GLU A 93 -16.87 -10.02 16.30
N THR A 94 -16.56 -9.79 17.58
CA THR A 94 -17.58 -9.50 18.60
C THR A 94 -18.35 -8.23 18.24
N TYR A 95 -17.64 -7.16 17.89
CA TYR A 95 -18.25 -5.89 17.51
C TYR A 95 -19.17 -6.03 16.29
N LEU A 96 -18.70 -6.72 15.23
CA LEU A 96 -19.51 -6.97 14.04
C LEU A 96 -20.81 -7.71 14.37
N ARG A 97 -20.71 -8.78 15.17
CA ARG A 97 -21.88 -9.59 15.57
C ARG A 97 -22.89 -8.85 16.43
N GLU A 98 -22.42 -7.98 17.32
CA GLU A 98 -23.28 -7.32 18.32
C GLU A 98 -23.85 -5.98 17.85
N HIS A 99 -23.19 -5.30 16.91
CA HIS A 99 -23.50 -3.90 16.57
C HIS A 99 -23.70 -3.60 15.07
N VAL A 100 -23.23 -4.46 14.17
CA VAL A 100 -23.32 -4.21 12.74
C VAL A 100 -24.41 -5.07 12.12
N ASP A 101 -25.53 -4.44 11.78
CA ASP A 101 -26.62 -5.06 11.00
C ASP A 101 -26.39 -4.81 9.49
N PRO A 102 -25.93 -5.82 8.72
CA PRO A 102 -25.70 -5.67 7.28
C PRO A 102 -27.01 -5.44 6.50
N ASP A 103 -28.12 -6.04 6.93
CA ASP A 103 -29.42 -5.91 6.25
C ASP A 103 -29.97 -4.48 6.41
N GLU A 104 -29.74 -3.85 7.57
CA GLU A 104 -30.05 -2.43 7.76
C GLU A 104 -29.20 -1.53 6.87
N ILE A 105 -27.89 -1.77 6.79
CA ILE A 105 -26.98 -0.98 5.96
C ILE A 105 -27.40 -1.05 4.50
N ASP A 106 -27.68 -2.25 3.98
CA ASP A 106 -28.12 -2.41 2.58
C ASP A 106 -29.50 -1.80 2.32
N ARG A 107 -30.44 -1.95 3.26
CA ARG A 107 -31.80 -1.38 3.13
C ARG A 107 -31.82 0.14 3.16
N THR A 108 -30.94 0.76 3.95
CA THR A 108 -30.90 2.21 4.16
C THR A 108 -29.89 2.93 3.26
N GLY A 109 -28.87 2.21 2.80
CA GLY A 109 -27.72 2.76 2.10
C GLY A 109 -26.75 3.54 3.00
N GLU A 110 -26.87 3.45 4.33
CA GLU A 110 -26.04 4.19 5.28
C GLU A 110 -25.46 3.26 6.35
N ILE A 111 -24.19 3.47 6.69
CA ILE A 111 -23.58 2.87 7.88
C ILE A 111 -24.02 3.71 9.09
N PRO A 112 -24.61 3.11 10.14
CA PRO A 112 -25.02 3.85 11.33
C PRO A 112 -23.85 4.63 11.97
N PRO A 113 -24.03 5.91 12.38
CA PRO A 113 -22.95 6.74 12.93
C PRO A 113 -22.19 6.11 14.10
N GLU A 114 -22.89 5.36 14.96
CA GLU A 114 -22.32 4.61 16.08
C GLU A 114 -21.27 3.60 15.63
N ASN A 115 -21.43 3.03 14.43
CA ASN A 115 -20.47 2.06 13.89
C ASN A 115 -19.14 2.70 13.53
N PHE A 116 -19.11 3.99 13.17
CA PHE A 116 -17.85 4.70 13.00
C PHE A 116 -17.12 4.85 14.33
N ALA A 117 -17.83 5.25 15.40
CA ALA A 117 -17.24 5.43 16.72
C ALA A 117 -16.76 4.10 17.32
N GLY A 118 -17.57 3.05 17.26
CA GLY A 118 -17.21 1.74 17.80
C GLY A 118 -16.07 1.07 17.04
N LEU A 119 -16.04 1.17 15.71
CA LEU A 119 -14.89 0.71 14.90
C LEU A 119 -13.60 1.48 15.24
N ALA A 120 -13.69 2.79 15.50
CA ALA A 120 -12.55 3.59 15.95
C ALA A 120 -12.06 3.13 17.34
N GLU A 121 -12.96 2.89 18.28
CA GLU A 121 -12.64 2.45 19.65
C GLU A 121 -11.88 1.12 19.68
N ILE A 122 -12.24 0.17 18.82
CA ILE A 122 -11.53 -1.12 18.72
C ILE A 122 -10.24 -1.04 17.86
N GLY A 123 -9.93 0.11 17.28
CA GLY A 123 -8.73 0.36 16.48
C GLY A 123 -8.82 -0.08 15.02
N ALA A 124 -10.02 -0.29 14.47
CA ALA A 124 -10.21 -0.79 13.10
C ALA A 124 -9.74 0.19 12.02
N PHE A 125 -9.59 1.49 12.32
CA PHE A 125 -9.03 2.48 11.40
C PHE A 125 -7.50 2.61 11.46
N GLY A 126 -6.87 2.01 12.48
CA GLY A 126 -5.43 2.11 12.74
C GLY A 126 -4.68 0.78 12.68
N ILE A 127 -5.20 -0.24 12.00
CA ILE A 127 -4.69 -1.63 12.08
C ILE A 127 -3.18 -1.70 11.81
N LYS A 128 -2.72 -1.10 10.71
CA LYS A 128 -1.30 -1.12 10.30
C LYS A 128 -0.51 0.11 10.75
N VAL A 129 -1.18 1.13 11.29
CA VAL A 129 -0.51 2.35 11.72
C VAL A 129 0.41 2.01 12.90
N PRO A 130 1.70 2.42 12.90
CA PRO A 130 2.62 2.13 14.00
C PRO A 130 2.07 2.59 15.35
N GLN A 131 2.39 1.84 16.41
CA GLN A 131 1.95 2.16 17.78
C GLN A 131 2.41 3.54 18.26
N GLN A 132 3.60 4.00 17.84
CA GLN A 132 4.09 5.36 18.13
C GLN A 132 3.20 6.48 17.57
N TYR A 133 2.35 6.15 16.59
CA TYR A 133 1.37 7.04 16.00
C TYR A 133 -0.07 6.70 16.43
N GLY A 134 -0.24 5.88 17.47
CA GLY A 134 -1.56 5.55 18.04
C GLY A 134 -2.33 4.43 17.32
N GLY A 135 -1.71 3.73 16.37
CA GLY A 135 -2.31 2.55 15.74
C GLY A 135 -1.98 1.24 16.46
N LEU A 136 -2.42 0.13 15.88
CA LEU A 136 -2.18 -1.22 16.44
C LEU A 136 -0.80 -1.78 16.07
N GLY A 137 -0.19 -1.29 14.99
CA GLY A 137 1.09 -1.77 14.48
C GLY A 137 1.05 -3.21 13.95
N LEU A 138 -0.13 -3.70 13.52
CA LEU A 138 -0.29 -5.04 13.00
C LEU A 138 0.22 -5.14 11.57
N SER A 139 0.64 -6.34 11.19
CA SER A 139 1.21 -6.62 9.88
C SER A 139 0.16 -6.68 8.78
N GLN A 140 0.64 -6.75 7.53
CA GLN A 140 -0.22 -6.95 6.36
C GLN A 140 -0.96 -8.29 6.39
N PHE A 141 -0.38 -9.35 6.98
CA PHE A 141 -1.08 -10.63 7.17
C PHE A 141 -2.29 -10.46 8.09
N ASN A 142 -2.12 -9.80 9.24
CA ASN A 142 -3.23 -9.56 10.17
C ASN A 142 -4.27 -8.60 9.60
N TYR A 143 -3.85 -7.59 8.83
CA TYR A 143 -4.77 -6.75 8.08
C TYR A 143 -5.59 -7.57 7.07
N GLY A 144 -4.96 -8.50 6.34
CA GLY A 144 -5.65 -9.43 5.44
C GLY A 144 -6.68 -10.29 6.17
N ARG A 145 -6.35 -10.82 7.35
CA ARG A 145 -7.30 -11.55 8.21
C ARG A 145 -8.49 -10.69 8.62
N ALA A 146 -8.27 -9.42 8.97
CA ALA A 146 -9.32 -8.48 9.32
C ALA A 146 -10.20 -8.14 8.10
N ALA A 147 -9.59 -7.95 6.93
CA ALA A 147 -10.32 -7.68 5.69
C ALA A 147 -11.22 -8.86 5.28
N VAL A 148 -10.75 -10.10 5.44
CA VAL A 148 -11.57 -11.32 5.22
C VAL A 148 -12.75 -11.35 6.18
N LEU A 149 -12.52 -11.09 7.47
CA LEU A 149 -13.57 -11.08 8.48
C LEU A 149 -14.64 -10.00 8.18
N LEU A 150 -14.20 -8.76 7.90
CA LEU A 150 -15.08 -7.66 7.51
C LEU A 150 -15.90 -8.00 6.27
N GLY A 151 -15.25 -8.46 5.20
CA GLY A 151 -15.91 -8.80 3.95
C GLY A 151 -16.83 -10.01 4.05
N SER A 152 -16.61 -10.90 5.02
CA SER A 152 -17.53 -12.01 5.31
C SER A 152 -18.80 -11.57 6.05
N TRP A 153 -18.79 -10.36 6.65
CA TRP A 153 -19.90 -9.82 7.41
C TRP A 153 -20.69 -8.79 6.61
N ASP A 154 -20.02 -7.71 6.16
CA ASP A 154 -20.64 -6.63 5.39
C ASP A 154 -19.64 -5.98 4.41
N GLY A 155 -20.04 -5.90 3.14
CA GLY A 155 -19.21 -5.34 2.08
C GLY A 155 -18.98 -3.83 2.20
N ASN A 156 -19.94 -3.08 2.76
CA ASN A 156 -19.87 -1.63 2.90
C ASN A 156 -18.89 -1.23 4.02
N VAL A 157 -18.94 -1.91 5.17
CA VAL A 157 -17.99 -1.72 6.27
C VAL A 157 -16.59 -2.17 5.85
N ALA A 158 -16.47 -3.28 5.10
CA ALA A 158 -15.19 -3.68 4.51
C ALA A 158 -14.62 -2.59 3.58
N ALA A 159 -15.45 -1.99 2.72
CA ALA A 159 -15.06 -0.90 1.83
C ALA A 159 -14.66 0.36 2.61
N LEU A 160 -15.41 0.73 3.66
CA LEU A 160 -15.11 1.86 4.55
C LEU A 160 -13.71 1.72 5.17
N VAL A 161 -13.46 0.58 5.83
CA VAL A 161 -12.21 0.29 6.52
C VAL A 161 -11.06 0.20 5.50
N SER A 162 -11.28 -0.48 4.37
CA SER A 162 -10.25 -0.64 3.34
C SER A 162 -9.87 0.67 2.65
N ALA A 163 -10.84 1.48 2.23
CA ALA A 163 -10.56 2.78 1.62
C ALA A 163 -9.79 3.69 2.60
N HIS A 164 -10.11 3.64 3.89
CA HIS A 164 -9.44 4.43 4.92
C HIS A 164 -7.94 4.10 5.05
N GLN A 165 -7.53 2.83 5.03
CA GLN A 165 -6.15 2.44 5.40
C GLN A 165 -5.35 1.69 4.33
N SER A 166 -5.99 1.20 3.27
CA SER A 166 -5.29 0.62 2.10
C SER A 166 -4.80 1.69 1.15
N ILE A 167 -5.60 2.73 0.90
CA ILE A 167 -5.32 3.77 -0.09
C ILE A 167 -5.49 5.19 0.45
N GLY A 168 -6.29 5.36 1.50
CA GLY A 168 -6.45 6.62 2.23
C GLY A 168 -5.16 7.08 2.90
N VAL A 169 -5.25 8.21 3.59
CA VAL A 169 -4.10 9.03 4.05
C VAL A 169 -3.00 8.24 4.75
N ALA A 170 -3.34 7.20 5.52
CA ALA A 170 -2.34 6.38 6.21
C ALA A 170 -1.32 5.74 5.27
N GLN A 171 -1.75 5.17 4.13
CA GLN A 171 -0.86 4.37 3.28
C GLN A 171 0.20 5.23 2.56
N PRO A 172 -0.14 6.34 1.87
CA PRO A 172 0.87 7.20 1.26
C PRO A 172 1.81 7.83 2.28
N LEU A 173 1.32 8.19 3.47
CA LEU A 173 2.19 8.75 4.53
C LEU A 173 3.18 7.72 5.07
N LEU A 174 2.79 6.47 5.24
CA LEU A 174 3.69 5.41 5.68
C LEU A 174 4.80 5.16 4.66
N LEU A 175 4.50 5.23 3.36
CA LEU A 175 5.46 4.98 2.28
C LEU A 175 6.32 6.19 1.93
N PHE A 176 5.74 7.39 1.90
CA PHE A 176 6.34 8.57 1.27
C PHE A 176 6.30 9.83 2.16
N GLY A 177 5.59 9.78 3.29
CA GLY A 177 5.43 10.94 4.16
C GLY A 177 6.70 11.28 4.93
N THR A 178 6.90 12.56 5.20
CA THR A 178 7.92 13.00 6.16
C THR A 178 7.51 12.66 7.59
N GLU A 179 8.46 12.66 8.53
CA GLU A 179 8.15 12.41 9.94
C GLU A 179 7.20 13.47 10.52
N GLU A 180 7.29 14.73 10.08
CA GLU A 180 6.36 15.78 10.48
C GLU A 180 4.93 15.49 10.00
N GLN A 181 4.77 15.04 8.75
CA GLN A 181 3.46 14.67 8.21
C GLN A 181 2.90 13.44 8.92
N LYS A 182 3.72 12.41 9.17
CA LYS A 182 3.32 11.20 9.90
C LYS A 182 2.83 11.56 11.30
N ARG A 183 3.60 12.34 12.07
CA ARG A 183 3.22 12.82 13.41
C ARG A 183 1.94 13.65 13.41
N LYS A 184 1.70 14.43 12.36
CA LYS A 184 0.50 15.28 12.24
C LYS A 184 -0.76 14.48 11.91
N TYR A 185 -0.68 13.51 11.00
CA TYR A 185 -1.88 12.90 10.41
C TYR A 185 -2.12 11.45 10.84
N LEU A 186 -1.09 10.64 11.10
CA LEU A 186 -1.28 9.24 11.47
C LEU A 186 -2.07 9.05 12.79
N PRO A 187 -1.86 9.86 13.84
CA PRO A 187 -2.68 9.79 15.05
C PRO A 187 -4.16 10.13 14.81
N ARG A 188 -4.44 11.04 13.88
CA ARG A 188 -5.80 11.45 13.54
C ARG A 188 -6.57 10.32 12.87
N VAL A 189 -5.97 9.71 11.85
CA VAL A 189 -6.59 8.58 11.11
C VAL A 189 -6.72 7.35 11.99
N ALA A 190 -5.69 7.01 12.79
CA ALA A 190 -5.76 5.90 13.75
C ALA A 190 -6.82 6.15 14.83
N GLY A 191 -7.05 7.41 15.21
CA GLY A 191 -8.08 7.84 16.15
C GLY A 191 -9.50 7.90 15.57
N GLY A 192 -9.72 7.50 14.32
CA GLY A 192 -11.04 7.41 13.71
C GLY A 192 -11.45 8.60 12.84
N GLU A 193 -10.57 9.58 12.60
CA GLU A 193 -10.85 10.60 11.59
C GLU A 193 -10.80 9.97 10.19
N ILE A 194 -11.98 9.81 9.58
CA ILE A 194 -12.13 9.06 8.35
C ILE A 194 -11.30 9.69 7.23
N SER A 195 -10.57 8.84 6.50
CA SER A 195 -9.80 9.24 5.34
C SER A 195 -10.36 8.70 4.03
N ALA A 196 -10.10 9.43 2.96
CA ALA A 196 -10.50 9.07 1.59
C ALA A 196 -9.34 9.27 0.61
N PHE A 197 -9.49 8.67 -0.58
CA PHE A 197 -8.56 8.79 -1.69
C PHE A 197 -9.30 9.29 -2.93
N ALA A 198 -8.82 10.39 -3.51
CA ALA A 198 -9.47 11.11 -4.59
C ALA A 198 -8.56 11.15 -5.83
N LEU A 199 -8.76 10.16 -6.72
CA LEU A 199 -8.04 10.02 -7.98
C LEU A 199 -8.97 10.18 -9.19
N THR A 200 -10.02 9.36 -9.25
CA THR A 200 -10.91 9.24 -10.39
C THR A 200 -11.62 10.56 -10.71
N GLU A 201 -11.76 10.86 -12.00
CA GLU A 201 -12.51 11.99 -12.56
C GLU A 201 -13.51 11.46 -13.59
N THR A 202 -14.51 12.26 -13.96
CA THR A 202 -15.56 11.89 -14.93
C THR A 202 -15.01 11.33 -16.25
N HIS A 203 -13.83 11.78 -16.69
CA HIS A 203 -13.15 11.33 -17.91
C HIS A 203 -11.87 10.53 -17.66
N ALA A 204 -11.46 10.33 -16.40
CA ALA A 204 -10.20 9.67 -16.04
C ALA A 204 -10.43 8.62 -14.95
N GLY A 205 -10.55 7.36 -15.37
CA GLY A 205 -10.63 6.18 -14.50
C GLY A 205 -9.42 5.28 -14.66
N SER A 206 -9.50 4.31 -15.58
CA SER A 206 -8.40 3.36 -15.87
C SER A 206 -7.13 4.02 -16.42
N ASP A 207 -7.25 5.20 -17.02
CA ASP A 207 -6.11 6.02 -17.48
C ASP A 207 -5.95 7.27 -16.57
N PRO A 208 -5.42 7.12 -15.35
CA PRO A 208 -5.28 8.21 -14.40
C PRO A 208 -4.29 9.29 -14.89
N ALA A 209 -3.43 8.97 -15.86
CA ALA A 209 -2.53 9.95 -16.43
C ALA A 209 -3.30 11.06 -17.17
N THR A 210 -4.54 10.82 -17.61
CA THR A 210 -5.39 11.82 -18.29
C THR A 210 -6.17 12.74 -17.35
N MET A 211 -6.02 12.60 -16.02
CA MET A 211 -6.67 13.47 -15.04
C MET A 211 -6.37 14.96 -15.29
N SER A 212 -7.30 15.82 -14.91
CA SER A 212 -7.30 17.24 -15.26
C SER A 212 -7.32 18.17 -14.05
N LEU A 213 -7.68 17.68 -12.85
CA LEU A 213 -7.63 18.49 -11.63
C LEU A 213 -6.22 19.05 -11.44
N ARG A 214 -6.13 20.35 -11.20
CA ARG A 214 -4.85 21.06 -11.07
C ARG A 214 -4.57 21.47 -9.65
N ALA A 215 -3.30 21.42 -9.28
CA ALA A 215 -2.74 22.08 -8.11
C ALA A 215 -1.76 23.16 -8.62
N GLU A 216 -2.17 24.42 -8.56
CA GLU A 216 -1.37 25.55 -9.04
C GLU A 216 -0.74 26.27 -7.84
N PRO A 217 0.60 26.45 -7.80
CA PRO A 217 1.23 27.12 -6.67
C PRO A 217 0.81 28.59 -6.63
N ILE A 218 0.55 29.12 -5.42
CA ILE A 218 0.34 30.56 -5.26
C ILE A 218 1.65 31.34 -5.50
N PRO A 219 1.62 32.66 -5.77
CA PRO A 219 2.80 33.41 -6.21
C PRO A 219 4.05 33.32 -5.31
N ASP A 220 3.88 33.06 -4.01
CA ASP A 220 5.00 32.90 -3.08
C ASP A 220 5.48 31.44 -2.91
N GLY A 221 4.81 30.48 -3.56
CA GLY A 221 5.13 29.06 -3.54
C GLY A 221 4.85 28.34 -2.22
N SER A 222 4.17 28.97 -1.25
CA SER A 222 3.93 28.38 0.07
C SER A 222 2.75 27.40 0.10
N GLU A 223 1.81 27.53 -0.83
CA GLU A 223 0.57 26.75 -0.93
C GLU A 223 0.19 26.46 -2.39
N PHE A 224 -0.83 25.63 -2.57
CA PHE A 224 -1.43 25.33 -3.87
C PHE A 224 -2.93 25.66 -3.87
N ILE A 225 -3.43 26.21 -4.96
CA ILE A 225 -4.86 26.28 -5.25
C ILE A 225 -5.24 25.02 -6.03
N LEU A 226 -6.12 24.21 -5.45
CA LEU A 226 -6.66 23.02 -6.09
C LEU A 226 -7.96 23.37 -6.82
N ASN A 227 -8.03 23.09 -8.13
CA ASN A 227 -9.22 23.32 -8.95
C ASN A 227 -9.53 22.10 -9.82
N GLY A 228 -10.75 21.57 -9.68
CA GLY A 228 -11.25 20.45 -10.47
C GLY A 228 -12.31 19.64 -9.72
N GLU A 229 -12.70 18.52 -10.30
CA GLU A 229 -13.71 17.61 -9.74
C GLU A 229 -13.14 16.20 -9.62
N LYS A 230 -13.56 15.48 -8.58
CA LYS A 230 -13.27 14.06 -8.38
C LYS A 230 -14.57 13.28 -8.29
N LEU A 231 -14.54 12.03 -8.74
CA LEU A 231 -15.71 11.15 -8.86
C LEU A 231 -15.49 9.86 -8.07
N TRP A 232 -16.56 9.31 -7.50
CA TRP A 232 -16.58 8.01 -6.80
C TRP A 232 -15.51 7.86 -5.72
N CYS A 233 -15.32 8.92 -4.92
CA CYS A 233 -14.41 8.90 -3.78
C CYS A 233 -15.07 8.17 -2.60
N THR A 234 -14.77 6.87 -2.43
CA THR A 234 -15.20 6.12 -1.24
C THR A 234 -14.81 6.89 0.03
N ASN A 235 -15.73 6.95 1.00
CA ASN A 235 -15.67 7.77 2.21
C ASN A 235 -15.74 9.29 2.02
N GLY A 236 -15.77 9.81 0.78
CA GLY A 236 -15.61 11.24 0.50
C GLY A 236 -16.56 12.17 1.25
N VAL A 237 -17.82 11.75 1.47
CA VAL A 237 -18.82 12.55 2.20
C VAL A 237 -18.70 12.48 3.72
N LYS A 238 -17.85 11.59 4.26
CA LYS A 238 -17.59 11.42 5.69
C LYS A 238 -16.14 11.78 6.07
N ALA A 239 -15.25 11.98 5.09
CA ALA A 239 -13.82 12.12 5.33
C ALA A 239 -13.46 13.47 5.96
N GLY A 240 -12.64 13.43 7.01
CA GLY A 240 -12.00 14.62 7.60
C GLY A 240 -10.65 14.95 6.93
N VAL A 241 -10.02 13.96 6.29
CA VAL A 241 -8.76 14.12 5.56
C VAL A 241 -8.76 13.32 4.25
N LEU A 242 -8.14 13.87 3.21
CA LEU A 242 -8.12 13.25 1.88
C LEU A 242 -6.71 13.25 1.30
N VAL A 243 -6.42 12.22 0.52
CA VAL A 243 -5.34 12.24 -0.47
C VAL A 243 -5.95 12.65 -1.80
N VAL A 244 -5.41 13.69 -2.42
CA VAL A 244 -5.90 14.20 -3.71
C VAL A 244 -4.79 14.10 -4.74
N MET A 245 -5.08 13.43 -5.85
CA MET A 245 -4.18 13.35 -7.00
C MET A 245 -4.47 14.52 -7.94
N ALA A 246 -3.46 15.33 -8.21
CA ALA A 246 -3.58 16.57 -8.99
C ALA A 246 -2.39 16.73 -9.93
N ARG A 247 -2.59 17.44 -11.05
CA ARG A 247 -1.51 17.88 -11.94
C ARG A 247 -0.90 19.18 -11.44
N THR A 248 0.42 19.23 -11.42
CA THR A 248 1.22 20.45 -11.24
C THR A 248 1.74 20.93 -12.61
N PRO A 249 2.16 22.21 -12.74
CA PRO A 249 2.80 22.73 -13.95
C PRO A 249 4.04 21.93 -14.41
#